data_AF-A0A067SQR2-F1
#
_entry.id   AF-A0A067SQR2-F1
#
_cell.length_a   1.000
_cell.length_b   1.000
_cell.length_c   1.000
_cell.angle_alpha   90.00
_cell.angle_beta   90.00
_cell.angle_gamma   90.00
#
_symmetry.space_group_name_H-M   'P 1'
#
loop_
_entity.id
_entity.type
_entity.pdbx_description
1 polymer ?
#
loop_
_entity_poly.entity_id
_entity_poly.type
_entity_poly.pdbx_seq_one_letter_code
_entity_poly.pdbx_strand_id
1 'polypeptide(L)'
;LEIGSPMAAMYLLGHDDYYTSHKFVPFYWRSYVRHVENEINKEAYQRNDYPELGLQIEGEGDEDEQVEISQENQRYYLKNNVYDYVLRPTKFENVNLYNWIQGSTKKRRGKKEQ
;
A
#
# COMPACT_ATOMS: atom_id res chain seq x y z
N LEU A 1 13.40 -30.64 22.55
CA LEU A 1 12.11 -30.26 21.94
C LEU A 1 11.43 -31.56 21.55
N GLU A 2 10.53 -32.09 22.39
CA GLU A 2 9.79 -33.31 22.07
C GLU A 2 8.53 -32.90 21.31
N ILE A 3 8.46 -33.26 20.04
CA ILE A 3 7.32 -33.02 19.17
C ILE A 3 6.57 -34.34 19.04
N GLY A 4 5.24 -34.31 19.20
CA GLY A 4 4.42 -35.50 19.05
C GLY A 4 4.57 -36.14 17.68
N SER A 5 4.52 -37.48 17.62
CA SER A 5 4.59 -38.27 16.38
C SER A 5 3.78 -37.71 15.19
N PRO A 6 2.51 -37.25 15.35
CA PRO A 6 1.76 -36.67 14.22
C PRO A 6 2.36 -35.36 13.69
N MET A 7 2.90 -34.50 14.56
CA MET A 7 3.51 -33.23 14.17
C MET A 7 4.89 -33.47 13.51
N ALA A 8 5.64 -34.48 13.97
CA ALA A 8 6.88 -34.90 13.31
C ALA A 8 6.63 -35.45 11.89
N ALA A 9 5.57 -36.25 11.70
CA ALA A 9 5.16 -36.72 10.37
C ALA A 9 4.78 -35.57 9.44
N MET A 10 4.10 -34.54 9.96
CA MET A 10 3.72 -33.34 9.21
C MET A 10 4.93 -32.60 8.63
N TYR A 11 5.99 -32.40 9.42
CA TYR A 11 7.22 -31.76 8.96
C TYR A 11 8.00 -32.63 7.97
N LEU A 12 8.04 -33.95 8.18
CA LEU A 12 8.68 -34.88 7.23
C LEU A 12 7.98 -34.87 5.86
N LEU A 13 6.68 -34.61 5.83
CA LEU A 13 5.88 -34.43 4.62
C LEU A 13 5.97 -33.00 4.03
N GLY A 14 6.66 -32.07 4.70
CA GLY A 14 6.86 -30.71 4.22
C GLY A 14 5.63 -29.80 4.35
N HIS A 15 4.71 -30.12 5.27
CA HIS A 15 3.55 -29.26 5.52
C HIS A 15 3.89 -28.09 6.43
N ASP A 16 3.32 -26.92 6.12
CA ASP A 16 3.41 -25.72 6.96
C ASP A 16 2.67 -25.93 8.29
N ASP A 17 3.22 -25.36 9.37
CA ASP A 17 2.77 -25.58 10.75
C ASP A 17 1.52 -24.78 11.16
N TYR A 18 0.71 -24.37 10.18
CA TYR A 18 -0.48 -23.57 10.42
C TYR A 18 -1.52 -23.75 9.31
N TYR A 19 -2.78 -23.89 9.71
CA TYR A 19 -3.90 -23.91 8.77
C TYR A 19 -4.29 -22.46 8.41
N THR A 20 -3.90 -22.03 7.22
CA THR A 20 -4.37 -20.75 6.65
C THR A 20 -5.25 -21.03 5.44
N SER A 21 -6.58 -20.94 5.60
CA SER A 21 -7.52 -21.05 4.48
C SER A 21 -7.47 -19.84 3.54
N HIS A 22 -7.18 -18.65 4.10
CA HIS A 22 -7.16 -17.39 3.36
C HIS A 22 -5.97 -16.52 3.77
N LYS A 23 -5.35 -15.87 2.79
CA LYS A 23 -4.29 -14.88 3.01
C LYS A 23 -4.88 -13.49 2.83
N PHE A 24 -4.81 -12.67 3.87
CA PHE A 24 -5.25 -11.28 3.82
C PHE A 24 -4.07 -10.38 3.48
N VAL A 25 -4.29 -9.41 2.59
CA VAL A 25 -3.32 -8.37 2.27
C VAL A 25 -3.78 -7.09 2.97
N PRO A 26 -2.96 -6.48 3.83
CA PRO A 26 -3.33 -5.23 4.49
C PRO A 26 -3.48 -4.14 3.43
N PHE A 27 -4.62 -3.45 3.43
CA PHE A 27 -4.87 -2.33 2.53
C PHE A 27 -5.30 -1.07 3.29
N TYR A 28 -4.59 0.02 3.03
CA TYR A 28 -4.84 1.31 3.65
C TYR A 28 -5.63 2.23 2.70
N TRP A 29 -6.96 2.02 2.66
CA TRP A 29 -7.88 2.70 1.71
C TRP A 29 -7.99 4.21 1.94
N ARG A 30 -7.77 4.68 3.18
CA ARG A 30 -7.91 6.09 3.57
C ARG A 30 -7.01 7.02 2.74
N SER A 31 -5.74 6.65 2.57
CA SER A 31 -4.76 7.42 1.79
C SER A 31 -5.19 7.57 0.32
N TYR A 32 -5.71 6.48 -0.29
CA TYR A 32 -6.19 6.51 -1.66
C TYR A 32 -7.45 7.37 -1.83
N VAL A 33 -8.44 7.25 -0.93
CA VAL A 33 -9.67 8.06 -1.00
C VAL A 33 -9.35 9.52 -0.88
N ARG A 34 -8.52 9.88 0.09
CA ARG A 34 -8.08 11.26 0.28
C ARG A 34 -7.38 11.81 -0.95
N HIS A 35 -6.52 11.01 -1.59
CA HIS A 35 -5.88 11.41 -2.84
C HIS A 35 -6.92 11.72 -3.93
N VAL A 36 -7.92 10.86 -4.12
CA VAL A 36 -8.99 11.06 -5.11
C VAL A 36 -9.86 12.27 -4.77
N GLU A 37 -10.24 12.45 -3.50
CA GLU A 37 -11.00 13.60 -3.04
C GLU A 37 -10.26 14.91 -3.30
N ASN A 38 -8.95 14.95 -3.04
CA ASN A 38 -8.11 16.10 -3.33
C ASN A 38 -7.97 16.38 -4.83
N GLU A 39 -7.89 15.33 -5.66
CA GLU A 39 -7.81 15.49 -7.11
C GLU A 39 -9.13 15.98 -7.73
N ILE A 40 -10.27 15.50 -7.24
CA ILE A 40 -11.60 15.93 -7.70
C ILE A 40 -11.86 17.37 -7.27
N ASN A 41 -11.53 17.71 -6.03
CA ASN A 41 -11.79 19.04 -5.45
C ASN A 41 -10.63 20.03 -5.68
N LYS A 42 -9.75 19.81 -6.64
CA LYS A 42 -8.50 20.57 -6.80
C LYS A 42 -8.68 22.09 -6.86
N GLU A 43 -9.75 22.55 -7.53
CA GLU A 43 -10.10 23.97 -7.64
C GLU A 43 -10.76 24.51 -6.37
N ALA A 44 -11.66 23.73 -5.76
CA ALA A 44 -12.30 24.05 -4.49
C ALA A 44 -11.29 24.09 -3.32
N TYR A 45 -10.26 23.24 -3.36
CA TYR A 45 -9.15 23.16 -2.41
C TYR A 45 -8.22 24.37 -2.54
N GLN A 46 -7.97 24.85 -3.76
CA GLN A 46 -7.15 26.04 -4.00
C GLN A 46 -7.88 27.35 -3.63
N ARG A 47 -9.22 27.37 -3.71
CA ARG A 47 -10.03 28.59 -3.52
C ARG A 47 -10.75 28.66 -2.17
N ASN A 48 -10.83 27.56 -1.41
CA ASN A 48 -11.59 27.44 -0.15
C ASN A 48 -13.09 27.79 -0.28
N ASP A 49 -13.72 27.36 -1.38
CA ASP A 49 -15.09 27.78 -1.72
C ASP A 49 -16.22 27.08 -0.93
N TYR A 50 -15.91 26.01 -0.18
CA TYR A 50 -16.92 25.18 0.51
C TYR A 50 -16.57 24.91 1.98
N PRO A 51 -16.64 25.93 2.85
CA PRO A 51 -16.38 25.76 4.29
C PRO A 51 -17.42 24.87 5.01
N GLU A 52 -18.64 24.74 4.47
CA GLU A 52 -19.74 23.96 5.06
C GLU A 52 -19.66 22.44 4.80
N LEU A 53 -18.89 21.99 3.82
CA LEU A 53 -18.81 20.55 3.49
C LEU A 53 -18.12 19.73 4.59
N GLY A 54 -17.63 20.36 5.66
CA GLY A 54 -17.12 19.67 6.84
C GLY A 54 -15.99 18.69 6.52
N LEU A 55 -15.26 18.92 5.42
CA LEU A 55 -13.93 18.33 5.23
C LEU A 55 -13.02 19.02 6.25
N GLN A 56 -13.13 18.58 7.50
CA GLN A 56 -12.29 19.02 8.59
C GLN A 56 -10.83 18.82 8.17
N ILE A 57 -10.13 19.91 7.83
CA ILE A 57 -8.71 20.06 8.14
C ILE A 57 -8.64 20.53 9.60
N GLU A 58 -9.29 19.78 10.48
CA GLU A 58 -9.20 19.97 11.92
C GLU A 58 -9.00 18.57 12.52
N GLY A 59 -7.73 18.22 12.73
CA GLY A 59 -7.34 17.50 13.92
C GLY A 59 -7.55 15.99 13.99
N GLU A 60 -7.71 15.26 12.88
CA GLU A 60 -7.57 13.79 12.90
C GLU A 60 -6.95 13.25 11.58
N GLY A 61 -5.62 13.25 11.51
CA GLY A 61 -4.88 12.34 10.60
C GLY A 61 -4.03 12.95 9.48
N ASP A 62 -3.71 14.25 9.50
CA ASP A 62 -2.69 14.82 8.59
C ASP A 62 -1.26 14.55 9.05
N GLU A 63 -1.08 14.15 10.30
CA GLU A 63 0.23 13.85 10.89
C GLU A 63 0.73 12.43 10.58
N ASP A 64 -0.13 11.54 10.05
CA ASP A 64 0.16 10.10 10.00
C ASP A 64 0.51 9.53 8.63
N GLU A 65 0.43 10.31 7.54
CA GLU A 65 0.91 9.80 6.24
C GLU A 65 2.43 9.92 6.17
N GLN A 66 3.11 9.01 6.88
CA GLN A 66 4.55 8.87 6.89
C GLN A 66 5.03 8.55 5.46
N VAL A 67 5.43 9.58 4.74
CA VAL A 67 6.02 9.44 3.42
C VAL A 67 7.51 9.11 3.57
N GLU A 68 7.93 8.00 2.98
CA GLU A 68 9.36 7.72 2.84
C GLU A 68 9.91 8.60 1.71
N ILE A 69 10.87 9.47 2.01
CA ILE A 69 11.62 10.18 0.96
C ILE A 69 12.73 9.24 0.51
N SER A 70 12.76 8.94 -0.79
CA SER A 70 13.85 8.17 -1.38
C SER A 70 14.65 9.03 -2.35
N GLN A 71 15.96 8.79 -2.37
CA GLN A 71 16.90 9.47 -3.24
C GLN A 71 17.55 8.44 -4.16
N GLU A 72 17.39 8.64 -5.46
CA GLU A 72 18.06 7.83 -6.49
C GLU A 72 18.60 8.78 -7.56
N ASN A 73 19.88 8.68 -7.91
CA ASN A 73 20.53 9.52 -8.92
C ASN A 73 20.32 11.04 -8.73
N GLN A 74 20.51 11.55 -7.51
CA GLN A 74 20.30 12.97 -7.12
C GLN A 74 18.86 13.49 -7.28
N ARG A 75 17.89 12.62 -7.58
CA ARG A 75 16.47 12.97 -7.65
C ARG A 75 15.76 12.45 -6.41
N TYR A 76 15.03 13.33 -5.74
CA TYR A 76 14.18 12.99 -4.61
C TYR A 76 12.79 12.63 -5.11
N TYR A 77 12.20 11.59 -4.54
CA TYR A 77 10.81 11.22 -4.78
C TYR A 77 10.12 10.81 -3.48
N LEU A 78 8.84 11.15 -3.41
CA LEU A 78 7.95 10.72 -2.35
C LEU A 78 7.53 9.28 -2.64
N LYS A 79 7.74 8.40 -1.68
CA LYS A 79 7.34 7.00 -1.77
C LYS A 79 6.04 6.83 -1.00
N ASN A 80 4.94 6.87 -1.74
CA ASN A 80 3.59 6.59 -1.23
C ASN A 80 3.04 5.32 -1.92
N ASN A 81 2.28 4.51 -1.19
CA ASN A 81 1.55 3.36 -1.72
C ASN A 81 0.55 3.76 -2.83
N VAL A 82 0.01 4.98 -2.79
CA VAL A 82 -0.90 5.49 -3.80
C VAL A 82 -0.21 5.68 -5.16
N TYR A 83 1.03 6.20 -5.15
CA TYR A 83 1.76 6.48 -6.39
C TYR A 83 2.10 5.23 -7.19
N ASP A 84 2.24 4.07 -6.54
CA ASP A 84 2.49 2.81 -7.26
C ASP A 84 1.30 2.44 -8.16
N TYR A 85 0.07 2.72 -7.74
CA TYR A 85 -1.13 2.46 -8.54
C TYR A 85 -1.37 3.56 -9.57
N VAL A 86 -1.18 4.83 -9.19
CA VAL A 86 -1.41 5.98 -10.09
C VAL A 86 -0.40 5.97 -11.25
N LEU A 87 0.87 5.67 -10.97
CA LEU A 87 1.96 5.62 -11.95
C LEU A 87 2.18 4.21 -12.51
N ARG A 88 1.18 3.33 -12.43
CA ARG A 88 1.30 1.95 -12.93
C ARG A 88 1.56 1.95 -14.44
N PRO A 89 2.38 1.00 -14.95
CA PRO A 89 2.59 0.84 -16.39
C PRO A 89 1.27 0.65 -17.15
N THR A 90 1.19 1.15 -18.38
CA THR A 90 -0.01 1.07 -19.25
C THR A 90 -0.52 -0.36 -19.46
N LYS A 91 0.37 -1.36 -19.44
CA LYS A 91 -0.02 -2.78 -19.46
C LYS A 91 -0.94 -3.22 -18.31
N PHE A 92 -1.01 -2.45 -17.23
CA PHE A 92 -1.86 -2.69 -16.06
C PHE A 92 -2.97 -1.65 -15.93
N GLU A 93 -3.25 -0.88 -16.98
CA GLU A 93 -4.30 0.14 -16.95
C GLU A 93 -5.68 -0.45 -16.63
N ASN A 94 -5.98 -1.63 -17.21
CA ASN A 94 -7.21 -2.39 -17.01
C ASN A 94 -7.32 -3.06 -15.63
N VAL A 95 -6.25 -3.02 -14.82
CA VAL A 95 -6.26 -3.59 -13.47
C VAL A 95 -6.84 -2.57 -12.52
N ASN A 96 -7.97 -2.90 -11.91
CA ASN A 96 -8.56 -2.07 -10.86
C ASN A 96 -7.70 -2.08 -9.59
N LEU A 97 -7.98 -1.13 -8.69
CA LEU A 97 -7.21 -0.96 -7.46
C LEU A 97 -7.19 -2.23 -6.61
N TYR A 98 -8.33 -2.91 -6.45
CA TYR A 98 -8.45 -4.14 -5.67
C TYR A 98 -7.50 -5.25 -6.17
N ASN A 99 -7.55 -5.54 -7.47
CA ASN A 99 -6.69 -6.55 -8.10
C ASN A 99 -5.21 -6.13 -8.04
N TRP A 100 -4.93 -4.83 -8.15
CA TRP A 100 -3.58 -4.30 -8.00
C TRP A 100 -3.04 -4.57 -6.60
N ILE A 101 -3.80 -4.29 -5.54
CA ILE A 101 -3.35 -4.50 -4.15
C ILE A 101 -3.11 -5.98 -3.88
N GLN A 102 -3.99 -6.86 -4.37
CA GLN A 102 -3.84 -8.30 -4.15
C GLN A 102 -2.66 -8.91 -4.92
N GLY A 103 -2.37 -8.41 -6.12
CA GLY A 103 -1.33 -8.94 -6.99
C GLY A 103 0.02 -8.22 -6.89
N SER A 104 0.06 -7.01 -6.34
CA SER A 104 1.30 -6.23 -6.24
C SER A 104 2.06 -6.57 -4.96
N THR A 105 3.29 -7.03 -5.14
CA THR A 105 4.24 -7.20 -4.04
C THR A 105 5.43 -6.29 -4.26
N LYS A 106 5.67 -5.36 -3.33
CA LYS A 106 6.87 -4.54 -3.32
C LYS A 106 8.06 -5.42 -2.91
N LYS A 107 9.07 -5.49 -3.77
CA LYS A 107 10.34 -6.13 -3.42
C LYS A 107 11.40 -5.05 -3.29
N ARG A 108 12.16 -5.08 -2.20
CA ARG A 108 13.37 -4.26 -2.08
C ARG A 108 14.32 -4.73 -3.16
N ARG A 109 14.77 -3.82 -4.02
CA ARG A 109 15.86 -4.13 -4.95
C ARG A 109 17.09 -4.48 -4.10
N GLY A 110 17.64 -5.67 -4.32
CA GLY A 110 18.96 -6.02 -3.77
C GLY A 110 20.01 -5.03 -4.26
N LYS A 111 21.09 -4.86 -3.49
CA LYS A 111 22.26 -4.12 -4.00
C LYS A 111 22.67 -4.78 -5.31
N LYS A 112 22.72 -4.02 -6.40
CA LYS A 112 23.43 -4.47 -7.60
C LYS A 112 24.89 -4.68 -7.18
N GLU A 113 25.41 -5.88 -7.38
CA GLU A 113 26.87 -6.07 -7.45
C GLU A 113 27.36 -5.17 -8.60
N GLN A 114 28.34 -4.34 -8.29
CA GLN A 114 29.03 -3.47 -9.24
C GLN A 114 30.06 -4.26 -10.03
#